data_AF-A0A2K3L3S4-F1
#
_entry.id   AF-A0A2K3L3S4-F1
#
_cell.length_a   1.000
_cell.length_b   1.000
_cell.length_c   1.000
_cell.angle_alpha   90.00
_cell.angle_beta   90.00
_cell.angle_gamma   90.00
#
_symmetry.space_group_name_H-M   'P 1'
#
loop_
_entity.id
_entity.type
_entity.pdbx_description
1 polymer ?
#
loop_
_entity_poly.entity_id
_entity_poly.type
_entity_poly.pdbx_seq_one_letter_code
_entity_poly.pdbx_strand_id
1 'polypeptide(L)' 'MGMAKDNQFHVLAVDDSIIDRMLIERLLKTSSFQVTAVDSATKALKFLGLVEDVASEIHQ' A
#
# COMPACT_ATOMS: atom_id res chain seq x y z
N MET A 1 -28.70 -5.47 16.83
CA MET A 1 -27.29 -5.32 17.24
C MET A 1 -26.52 -4.91 15.99
N GLY A 2 -26.31 -3.61 15.78
CA GLY A 2 -25.54 -3.14 14.63
C GLY A 2 -24.08 -3.50 14.86
N MET A 3 -23.55 -4.45 14.09
CA MET A 3 -22.11 -4.72 14.06
C MET A 3 -21.44 -3.43 13.62
N ALA A 4 -20.73 -2.76 14.54
CA ALA A 4 -19.81 -1.71 14.15
C ALA A 4 -18.90 -2.33 13.10
N LYS A 5 -18.78 -1.72 11.91
CA LYS A 5 -17.76 -2.12 10.94
C LYS A 5 -16.45 -2.08 11.70
N ASP A 6 -15.85 -3.25 11.94
CA ASP A 6 -14.49 -3.33 12.45
C ASP A 6 -13.65 -2.41 11.57
N ASN A 7 -13.15 -1.33 12.15
CA ASN A 7 -12.45 -0.28 11.42
C ASN A 7 -11.06 -0.82 11.08
N GLN A 8 -11.00 -1.75 10.13
CA GLN A 8 -9.78 -2.38 9.66
C GLN A 8 -8.91 -1.27 9.09
N PHE A 9 -7.81 -0.96 9.79
CA PHE A 9 -6.85 0.01 9.29
C PHE A 9 -6.11 -0.58 8.10
N HIS A 10 -5.92 0.24 7.07
CA HIS A 10 -5.12 -0.10 5.90
C HIS A 10 -3.72 0.49 6.08
N VAL A 11 -2.71 -0.38 6.13
CA VAL A 11 -1.30 0.00 6.21
C VAL A 11 -0.66 -0.09 4.82
N LEU A 12 0.00 0.98 4.39
CA LEU A 12 0.87 1.01 3.22
C LEU A 12 2.33 0.94 3.70
N ALA A 13 2.99 -0.20 3.50
CA ALA A 13 4.40 -0.39 3.84
C ALA A 13 5.27 -0.14 2.60
N VAL A 14 6.30 0.70 2.72
CA VAL A 14 7.19 1.08 1.61
C VAL A 14 8.62 0.66 1.97
N ASP A 15 9.11 -0.40 1.34
CA ASP A 15 10.42 -0.96 1.64
C ASP A 15 11.01 -1.68 0.42
N ASP A 16 12.25 -1.34 0.03
CA ASP A 16 12.95 -1.90 -1.12
C ASP A 16 13.47 -3.32 -0.85
N SER A 17 13.67 -3.68 0.41
CA SER A 17 14.05 -5.02 0.83
C SER A 17 12.87 -5.98 0.75
N ILE A 18 13.05 -7.04 -0.06
CA ILE A 18 12.04 -8.08 -0.25
C ILE A 18 11.74 -8.79 1.08
N ILE A 19 12.75 -9.04 1.89
CA ILE A 19 12.61 -9.76 3.16
C ILE A 19 11.81 -8.94 4.17
N ASP A 20 12.14 -7.66 4.30
CA ASP A 20 11.46 -6.77 5.24
C ASP A 20 10.00 -6.53 4.83
N ARG A 21 9.77 -6.38 3.52
CA ARG A 21 8.41 -6.29 2.95
C ARG A 21 7.55 -7.52 3.27
N MET A 22 8.11 -8.73 3.10
CA MET A 22 7.40 -9.97 3.42
C MET A 22 7.14 -10.13 4.92
N LEU A 23 8.09 -9.70 5.76
CA LEU A 23 7.96 -9.78 7.22
C LEU A 23 6.84 -8.86 7.71
N ILE A 24 6.86 -7.59 7.33
CA ILE A 24 5.87 -6.58 7.73
C ILE A 24 4.46 -6.99 7.25
N GLU A 25 4.35 -7.45 6.00
CA GLU A 25 3.08 -7.89 5.43
C GLU A 25 2.47 -9.06 6.22
N ARG A 26 3.27 -10.07 6.57
CA ARG A 26 2.81 -11.22 7.35
C ARG A 26 2.39 -10.82 8.77
N LEU A 27 3.20 -10.03 9.46
CA LEU A 27 2.92 -9.61 10.83
C LEU A 27 1.60 -8.81 10.91
N LEU A 28 1.44 -7.81 10.06
CA LEU A 28 0.26 -6.95 10.09
C LEU A 28 -1.02 -7.68 9.63
N LYS A 29 -0.92 -8.59 8.66
CA LYS A 29 -2.06 -9.44 8.26
C LYS A 29 -2.53 -10.34 9.41
N THR A 30 -1.62 -10.84 10.24
CA THR A 30 -2.01 -11.64 11.42
C THR A 30 -2.70 -10.81 12.50
N SER A 31 -2.50 -9.49 12.51
CA SER A 31 -3.11 -8.55 13.45
C SER A 31 -4.39 -7.89 12.90
N SER A 32 -5.06 -8.53 11.93
CA SER A 32 -6.33 -8.06 11.34
C SER A 32 -6.24 -6.72 10.59
N PHE A 33 -5.06 -6.35 10.10
CA PHE A 33 -4.87 -5.19 9.22
C PHE A 33 -4.93 -5.58 7.75
N GLN A 34 -5.44 -4.66 6.93
CA GLN A 34 -5.23 -4.72 5.48
C GLN A 34 -3.88 -4.10 5.17
N VAL A 35 -3.04 -4.78 4.39
CA VAL A 35 -1.68 -4.33 4.13
C VAL A 35 -1.42 -4.32 2.64
N THR A 36 -0.90 -3.20 2.14
CA THR A 36 -0.30 -3.09 0.82
C THR A 36 1.18 -2.82 1.00
N ALA A 37 2.02 -3.65 0.42
CA ALA A 37 3.46 -3.53 0.53
C ALA A 37 4.04 -3.19 -0.85
N VAL A 38 4.79 -2.10 -0.95
CA VAL A 38 5.39 -1.61 -2.20
C VAL A 38 6.90 -1.44 -2.04
N ASP A 39 7.63 -1.50 -3.14
CA ASP A 39 9.10 -1.54 -3.15
C ASP A 39 9.76 -0.16 -3.32
N SER A 40 8.99 0.90 -3.50
CA SER A 40 9.52 2.23 -3.81
C SER A 40 8.53 3.33 -3.46
N ALA A 41 9.07 4.51 -3.09
CA ALA A 41 8.28 5.69 -2.79
C ALA A 41 7.42 6.13 -3.99
N THR A 42 7.93 6.02 -5.22
CA THR A 42 7.17 6.35 -6.43
C THR A 42 5.93 5.47 -6.57
N LYS A 43 6.04 4.16 -6.35
CA LYS A 43 4.86 3.27 -6.36
C LYS A 43 3.92 3.57 -5.21
N ALA A 44 4.44 3.94 -4.03
CA ALA A 44 3.61 4.36 -2.90
C ALA A 44 2.80 5.62 -3.22
N LEU A 45 3.43 6.64 -3.81
CA LEU A 45 2.77 7.87 -4.22
C LEU A 45 1.72 7.61 -5.32
N LYS A 46 2.01 6.73 -6.29
CA LYS A 46 1.02 6.28 -7.28
C LYS A 46 -0.16 5.54 -6.64
N PHE A 47 0.12 4.65 -5.69
CA PHE A 47 -0.91 3.93 -4.95
C PHE A 47 -1.83 4.88 -4.16
N LEU A 48 -1.28 5.98 -3.63
CA LEU A 48 -2.03 7.03 -2.95
C LEU A 48 -2.75 8.00 -3.91
N GLY A 49 -2.56 7.87 -5.23
CA GLY A 49 -3.09 8.82 -6.22
C GLY A 49 -2.46 10.22 -6.15
N LEU A 50 -1.28 10.34 -5.54
CA LEU A 50 -0.57 11.61 -5.36
C LEU A 50 0.36 11.94 -6.54
N VAL A 51 0.58 10.98 -7.42
CA VAL A 51 1.38 11.12 -8.64
C VAL A 51 0.60 10.52 -9.79
N GLU A 52 0.24 11.36 -10.77
CA GLU A 52 -0.25 10.89 -12.06
C GLU A 52 0.91 10.23 -12.82
N ASP A 53 0.62 9.17 -13.57
CA ASP A 53 1.59 8.69 -14.54
C ASP A 53 1.93 9.86 -15.45
N VAL A 54 3.18 10.31 -15.43
CA VAL A 54 3.75 11.23 -16.42
C VAL A 54 3.92 10.49 -17.75
N ALA A 55 2.86 9.83 -18.19
CA ALA A 55 2.61 9.49 -19.57
C ALA A 55 1.66 10.56 -20.12
N SER A 56 2.10 11.82 -20.07
CA SER A 56 1.53 12.85 -20.93
C SER A 56 1.81 12.40 -22.37
N GLU A 57 0.76 11.90 -23.00
CA GLU A 57 0.53 11.82 -24.43
C GLU A 57 1.60 12.50 -25.29
N ILE A 58 2.48 11.70 -25.92
CA ILE A 58 2.96 12.08 -27.26
C ILE A 58 1.77 11.85 -28.20
N HIS A 59 0.87 12.83 -28.24
CA HIS A 59 -0.09 13.01 -29.32
C HIS A 59 0.03 14.46 -29.81
N GLN A 60 0.99 14.67 -30.72
CA GLN A 60 0.81 15.25 -32.06
C GLN A 60 2.16 15.34 -32.77
#